data_AF-A0A1S1JBZ8-F1
#
_entry.id   AF-A0A1S1JBZ8-F1
#
_cell.length_a   1.000
_cell.length_b   1.000
_cell.length_c   1.000
_cell.angle_alpha   90.00
_cell.angle_beta   90.00
_cell.angle_gamma   90.00
#
_symmetry.space_group_name_H-M   'P 1'
#
loop_
_entity.id
_entity.type
_entity.pdbx_description
1 polymer ?
#
loop_
_entity_poly.entity_id
_entity_poly.type
_entity_poly.pdbx_seq_one_letter_code
_entity_poly.pdbx_strand_id
1 'polypeptide(L)'
;MKVLIVLVFLIVSNFSFGQIEKLKGDWVSEDNEFISIKDTMTTANYLTNKRLSNDDFYLSLKDDTISFQSRYFYSDNLKKMYTDRYDLKILTLNDSTLIVVPSSKNSISFFETEKPIKFIKQDYIRDDGFKFERIIFHASYCFGDCPEINLEINAKGEIKMNSVFFKTESSRDNDRSGSFKGKLDLQTFEELKKLIIQSKVVTLNLNDEMLCCDGAVKTIIVYFNGKRKFVRAMFTPAILGELISFLYRIDTVVKLEKSSVVFRFDE
;
A
#
# COMPACT_ATOMS: atom_id res chain seq x y z
N MET A 1 -41.23 24.88 -17.46
CA MET A 1 -40.24 24.17 -18.30
C MET A 1 -38.79 24.50 -17.93
N LYS A 2 -38.37 25.78 -17.86
CA LYS A 2 -36.99 26.17 -17.47
C LYS A 2 -36.54 25.66 -16.08
N VAL A 3 -37.43 25.72 -15.08
CA VAL A 3 -37.14 25.23 -13.71
C VAL A 3 -36.96 23.71 -13.66
N LEU A 4 -37.74 22.96 -14.46
CA LEU A 4 -37.66 21.50 -14.54
C LEU A 4 -36.33 21.04 -15.17
N ILE A 5 -35.86 21.76 -16.20
CA ILE A 5 -34.58 21.48 -16.86
C ILE A 5 -33.42 21.73 -15.91
N VAL A 6 -33.45 22.81 -15.12
CA VAL A 6 -32.40 23.12 -14.13
C VAL A 6 -32.37 22.06 -13.01
N LEU A 7 -33.52 21.61 -12.53
CA LEU A 7 -33.62 20.54 -11.52
C LEU A 7 -33.11 19.20 -12.04
N VAL A 8 -33.48 18.81 -13.27
CA VAL A 8 -32.95 17.59 -13.90
C VAL A 8 -31.44 17.69 -14.11
N PHE A 9 -30.93 18.85 -14.54
CA PHE A 9 -29.49 19.05 -14.73
C PHE A 9 -28.70 18.99 -13.43
N LEU A 10 -29.23 19.57 -12.34
CA LEU A 10 -28.64 19.49 -11.00
C LEU A 10 -28.66 18.06 -10.42
N ILE A 11 -29.70 17.29 -10.70
CA ILE A 11 -29.78 15.89 -10.23
C ILE A 11 -28.76 15.03 -11.00
N VAL A 12 -28.69 15.16 -12.33
CA VAL A 12 -27.79 14.36 -13.16
C VAL A 12 -26.31 14.69 -12.91
N SER A 13 -25.97 15.96 -12.63
CA SER A 13 -24.59 16.34 -12.30
C SER A 13 -24.13 15.76 -10.96
N ASN A 14 -24.99 15.76 -9.92
CA ASN A 14 -24.63 15.20 -8.61
C ASN A 14 -24.43 13.67 -8.64
N PHE A 15 -25.15 12.94 -9.49
CA PHE A 15 -24.99 11.49 -9.61
C PHE A 15 -23.62 11.08 -10.17
N SER A 16 -23.11 11.81 -11.17
CA SER A 16 -21.84 11.49 -11.83
C SER A 16 -20.63 11.74 -10.92
N PHE A 17 -20.62 12.85 -10.18
CA PHE A 17 -19.53 13.17 -9.25
C PHE A 17 -19.53 12.28 -7.99
N GLY A 18 -20.70 11.89 -7.48
CA GLY A 18 -20.79 11.03 -6.29
C GLY A 18 -20.27 9.61 -6.49
N GLN A 19 -20.34 9.08 -7.72
CA GLN A 19 -19.82 7.75 -8.05
C GLN A 19 -18.28 7.72 -8.02
N ILE A 20 -17.63 8.80 -8.48
CA ILE A 20 -16.17 8.93 -8.48
C ILE A 20 -15.61 9.00 -7.06
N GLU A 21 -16.23 9.79 -6.17
CA GLU A 21 -15.78 9.89 -4.79
C GLU A 21 -15.89 8.56 -4.03
N LYS A 22 -16.94 7.78 -4.29
CA LYS A 22 -17.08 6.43 -3.71
C LYS A 22 -16.01 5.47 -4.19
N LEU A 23 -15.57 5.62 -5.44
CA LEU A 23 -14.56 4.77 -6.05
C LEU A 23 -13.15 5.05 -5.51
N LYS A 24 -12.88 6.26 -4.98
CA LYS A 24 -11.58 6.60 -4.40
C LYS A 24 -11.26 5.77 -3.16
N GLY A 25 -9.98 5.44 -3.03
CA GLY A 25 -9.41 4.70 -1.93
C GLY A 25 -8.67 3.45 -2.38
N ASP A 26 -8.27 2.68 -1.39
CA ASP A 26 -7.50 1.46 -1.56
C ASP A 26 -8.42 0.26 -1.38
N TRP A 27 -8.39 -0.66 -2.34
CA TRP A 27 -9.30 -1.78 -2.45
C TRP A 27 -8.51 -3.07 -2.55
N VAL A 28 -8.91 -4.08 -1.80
CA VAL A 28 -8.14 -5.33 -1.62
C VAL A 28 -9.04 -6.53 -1.85
N SER A 29 -8.60 -7.49 -2.67
CA SER A 29 -9.30 -8.76 -2.86
C SER A 29 -8.88 -9.83 -1.84
N GLU A 30 -9.59 -10.95 -1.81
CA GLU A 30 -9.23 -12.11 -0.99
C GLU A 30 -7.83 -12.65 -1.34
N ASP A 31 -7.50 -12.65 -2.64
CA ASP A 31 -6.23 -13.12 -3.21
C ASP A 31 -5.11 -12.07 -3.15
N ASN A 32 -5.30 -10.98 -2.40
CA ASN A 32 -4.36 -9.86 -2.23
C ASN A 32 -4.09 -9.05 -3.52
N GLU A 33 -5.01 -9.09 -4.48
CA GLU A 33 -5.01 -8.11 -5.55
C GLU A 33 -5.39 -6.75 -4.96
N PHE A 34 -4.83 -5.69 -5.54
CA PHE A 34 -4.95 -4.34 -5.01
C PHE A 34 -5.31 -3.37 -6.11
N ILE A 35 -6.24 -2.48 -5.80
CA ILE A 35 -6.58 -1.33 -6.64
C ILE A 35 -6.48 -0.09 -5.75
N SER A 36 -5.65 0.87 -6.12
CA SER A 36 -5.63 2.18 -5.47
C SER A 36 -6.08 3.24 -6.46
N ILE A 37 -7.11 3.99 -6.07
CA ILE A 37 -7.66 5.09 -6.84
C ILE A 37 -7.54 6.34 -5.97
N LYS A 38 -6.50 7.14 -6.18
CA LYS A 38 -6.28 8.38 -5.42
C LYS A 38 -6.91 9.57 -6.14
N ASP A 39 -6.69 9.66 -7.45
CA ASP A 39 -7.15 10.79 -8.25
C ASP A 39 -7.42 10.35 -9.70
N THR A 40 -8.57 10.72 -10.23
CA THR A 40 -8.95 10.47 -11.63
C THR A 40 -8.19 11.34 -12.62
N MET A 41 -7.46 12.35 -12.16
CA MET A 41 -6.76 13.34 -12.99
C MET A 41 -5.24 13.09 -13.09
N THR A 42 -4.69 12.15 -12.31
CA THR A 42 -3.24 11.89 -12.26
C THR A 42 -2.93 10.41 -12.54
N THR A 43 -1.65 10.08 -12.62
CA THR A 43 -1.15 8.70 -12.74
C THR A 43 -1.02 7.99 -11.39
N ALA A 44 -1.40 8.62 -10.29
CA ALA A 44 -1.25 8.07 -8.94
C ALA A 44 -2.32 7.01 -8.61
N ASN A 45 -2.58 6.11 -9.56
CA ASN A 45 -3.51 4.99 -9.42
C ASN A 45 -2.76 3.70 -9.73
N TYR A 46 -3.01 2.69 -8.92
CA TYR A 46 -2.22 1.47 -8.91
C TYR A 46 -3.09 0.26 -9.15
N LEU A 47 -2.57 -0.68 -9.94
CA LEU A 47 -3.05 -2.06 -9.96
C LEU A 47 -1.94 -2.98 -9.48
N THR A 48 -2.31 -3.91 -8.60
CA THR A 48 -1.48 -5.04 -8.20
C THR A 48 -2.26 -6.32 -8.42
N ASN A 49 -1.69 -7.27 -9.16
CA ASN A 49 -2.28 -8.60 -9.29
C ASN A 49 -1.78 -9.53 -8.17
N LYS A 50 -2.30 -10.76 -8.15
CA LYS A 50 -1.87 -11.81 -7.21
C LYS A 50 -0.37 -12.17 -7.28
N ARG A 51 0.34 -11.74 -8.34
CA ARG A 51 1.80 -11.88 -8.49
C ARG A 51 2.57 -10.64 -8.01
N LEU A 52 1.87 -9.70 -7.37
CA LEU A 52 2.43 -8.51 -6.74
C LEU A 52 3.18 -7.56 -7.69
N SER A 53 2.92 -7.67 -9.00
CA SER A 53 3.37 -6.71 -10.01
C SER A 53 2.60 -5.41 -9.86
N ASN A 54 3.32 -4.29 -9.74
CA ASN A 54 2.75 -2.95 -9.57
C ASN A 54 3.11 -2.08 -10.78
N ASP A 55 2.16 -1.27 -11.24
CA ASP A 55 2.39 -0.27 -12.27
C ASP A 55 1.50 0.97 -12.02
N ASP A 56 1.94 2.12 -12.54
CA ASP A 56 1.26 3.41 -12.41
C ASP A 56 0.37 3.63 -13.64
N PHE A 57 -0.88 4.03 -13.39
CA PHE A 57 -1.87 4.15 -14.46
C PHE A 57 -2.56 5.50 -14.46
N TYR A 58 -2.74 6.04 -15.67
CA TYR A 58 -3.78 7.04 -15.89
C TYR A 58 -5.13 6.37 -15.73
N LEU A 59 -6.03 7.03 -14.99
CA LEU A 59 -7.40 6.56 -14.87
C LEU A 59 -8.31 7.26 -15.88
N SER A 60 -9.24 6.50 -16.44
CA SER A 60 -10.39 7.06 -17.15
C SER A 60 -11.63 6.29 -16.73
N LEU A 61 -12.69 7.02 -16.38
CA LEU A 61 -14.00 6.44 -16.10
C LEU A 61 -14.92 6.74 -17.27
N LYS A 62 -15.51 5.70 -17.86
CA LYS A 62 -16.52 5.82 -18.90
C LYS A 62 -17.66 4.87 -18.60
N ASP A 63 -18.84 5.42 -18.38
CA ASP A 63 -20.02 4.67 -17.95
C ASP A 63 -19.66 3.82 -16.71
N ASP A 64 -19.99 2.53 -16.71
CA ASP A 64 -19.64 1.59 -15.64
C ASP A 64 -18.26 0.94 -15.84
N THR A 65 -17.32 1.57 -16.54
CA THR A 65 -15.99 1.00 -16.81
C THR A 65 -14.88 1.88 -16.27
N ILE A 66 -14.06 1.30 -15.39
CA ILE A 66 -12.80 1.87 -14.92
C ILE A 66 -11.70 1.40 -15.87
N SER A 67 -11.05 2.34 -16.53
CA SER A 67 -9.97 2.07 -17.49
C SER A 67 -8.65 2.53 -16.90
N PHE A 68 -7.80 1.59 -16.51
CA PHE A 68 -6.41 1.85 -16.13
C PHE A 68 -5.56 1.84 -17.41
N GLN A 69 -4.82 2.91 -17.66
CA GLN A 69 -4.17 3.16 -18.95
C GLN A 69 -2.67 3.38 -18.77
N SER A 70 -1.88 2.44 -19.30
CA SER A 70 -0.44 2.64 -19.48
C SER A 70 -0.24 3.37 -20.81
N ARG A 71 0.33 4.57 -20.77
CA ARG A 71 0.52 5.44 -21.93
C ARG A 71 2.01 5.63 -22.18
N TYR A 72 2.49 5.25 -23.35
CA TYR A 72 3.92 5.29 -23.68
C TYR A 72 4.17 5.67 -25.14
N PHE A 73 5.40 6.08 -25.42
CA PHE A 73 5.92 6.27 -26.76
C PHE A 73 7.04 5.26 -26.97
N TYR A 74 7.15 4.67 -28.16
CA TYR A 74 8.36 3.91 -28.48
C TYR A 74 9.51 4.89 -28.75
N SER A 75 10.71 4.50 -28.35
CA SER A 75 11.92 5.32 -28.49
C SER A 75 12.23 5.70 -29.94
N ASP A 76 11.80 4.87 -30.90
CA ASP A 76 11.96 5.08 -32.33
C ASP A 76 10.83 5.92 -32.95
N ASN A 77 9.74 6.18 -32.21
CA ASN A 77 8.60 6.95 -32.69
C ASN A 77 7.89 7.73 -31.56
N LEU A 78 8.49 8.87 -31.23
CA LEU A 78 7.93 9.83 -30.26
C LEU A 78 6.71 10.60 -30.76
N LYS A 79 6.29 10.42 -32.02
CA LYS A 79 5.12 11.14 -32.59
C LYS A 79 3.80 10.42 -32.33
N LYS A 80 3.83 9.14 -31.95
CA LYS A 80 2.63 8.33 -31.73
C LYS A 80 2.63 7.78 -30.31
N MET A 81 1.63 8.18 -29.54
CA MET A 81 1.36 7.63 -28.22
C MET A 81 0.60 6.31 -28.36
N TYR A 82 1.04 5.30 -27.64
CA TYR A 82 0.40 4.00 -27.48
C TYR A 82 -0.32 3.97 -26.13
N THR A 83 -1.38 3.17 -26.04
CA THR A 83 -2.16 3.06 -24.81
C THR A 83 -2.63 1.63 -24.63
N ASP A 84 -2.09 0.98 -23.60
CA ASP A 84 -2.55 -0.31 -23.12
C ASP A 84 -3.61 -0.10 -22.04
N ARG A 85 -4.78 -0.72 -22.23
CA ARG A 85 -5.96 -0.51 -21.37
C ARG A 85 -6.29 -1.76 -20.57
N TYR A 86 -6.42 -1.60 -19.27
CA TYR A 86 -6.86 -2.61 -18.31
C TYR A 86 -8.25 -2.18 -17.85
N ASP A 87 -9.26 -2.59 -18.62
CA ASP A 87 -10.64 -2.15 -18.41
C ASP A 87 -11.36 -3.09 -17.45
N LEU A 88 -12.00 -2.50 -16.43
CA LEU A 88 -12.73 -3.19 -15.38
C LEU A 88 -14.17 -2.67 -15.37
N LYS A 89 -15.14 -3.53 -15.70
CA LYS A 89 -16.55 -3.17 -15.63
C LYS A 89 -17.05 -3.30 -14.19
N ILE A 90 -17.58 -2.22 -13.64
CA ILE A 90 -18.18 -2.15 -12.31
C ILE A 90 -19.51 -2.90 -12.35
N LEU A 91 -19.67 -3.87 -11.44
CA LEU A 91 -20.94 -4.56 -11.18
C LEU A 91 -21.59 -4.05 -9.90
N THR A 92 -20.80 -3.66 -8.90
CA THR A 92 -21.29 -3.13 -7.64
C THR A 92 -20.26 -2.17 -7.04
N LEU A 93 -20.72 -1.02 -6.54
CA LEU A 93 -19.91 -0.06 -5.81
C LEU A 93 -20.72 0.50 -4.64
N ASN A 94 -20.21 0.31 -3.42
CA ASN A 94 -20.69 0.97 -2.22
C ASN A 94 -19.51 1.39 -1.34
N ASP A 95 -19.76 1.87 -0.13
CA ASP A 95 -18.74 2.49 0.72
C ASP A 95 -17.62 1.52 1.16
N SER A 96 -17.87 0.21 1.15
CA SER A 96 -16.92 -0.82 1.61
C SER A 96 -16.60 -1.90 0.58
N THR A 97 -17.39 -2.02 -0.49
CA THR A 97 -17.30 -3.11 -1.47
C THR A 97 -17.27 -2.57 -2.90
N LEU A 98 -16.32 -3.09 -3.68
CA LEU A 98 -16.21 -2.90 -5.13
C LEU A 98 -16.21 -4.28 -5.79
N ILE A 99 -17.15 -4.54 -6.69
CA ILE A 99 -17.16 -5.76 -7.51
C ILE A 99 -16.97 -5.33 -8.95
N VAL A 100 -15.93 -5.88 -9.59
CA VAL A 100 -15.59 -5.59 -10.98
C VAL A 100 -15.42 -6.88 -11.77
N VAL A 101 -15.58 -6.80 -13.09
CA VAL A 101 -15.22 -7.89 -14.00
C VAL A 101 -14.20 -7.38 -15.03
N PRO A 102 -13.06 -8.07 -15.20
CA PRO A 102 -12.11 -7.76 -16.27
C PRO A 102 -12.79 -7.82 -17.64
N SER A 103 -12.62 -6.78 -18.47
CA SER A 103 -13.32 -6.65 -19.74
C SER A 103 -12.42 -6.39 -20.94
N SER A 104 -11.17 -5.95 -20.73
CA SER A 104 -10.14 -5.90 -21.78
C SER A 104 -9.22 -7.12 -21.75
N LYS A 105 -8.62 -7.47 -22.90
CA LYS A 105 -7.62 -8.53 -23.00
C LYS A 105 -6.50 -8.38 -21.96
N ASN A 106 -6.00 -7.15 -21.75
CA ASN A 106 -4.93 -6.89 -20.80
C ASN A 106 -5.41 -7.07 -19.35
N SER A 107 -6.62 -6.61 -18.99
CA SER A 107 -7.17 -6.85 -17.64
C SER A 107 -7.41 -8.34 -17.35
N ILE A 108 -7.95 -9.09 -18.31
CA ILE A 108 -8.17 -10.54 -18.18
C ILE A 108 -6.84 -11.27 -17.99
N SER A 109 -5.82 -10.88 -18.77
CA SER A 109 -4.47 -11.44 -18.63
C SER A 109 -3.80 -11.04 -17.31
N PHE A 110 -4.02 -9.81 -16.83
CA PHE A 110 -3.39 -9.29 -15.62
C PHE A 110 -3.92 -9.96 -14.35
N PHE A 111 -5.24 -10.13 -14.26
CA PHE A 111 -5.92 -10.80 -13.13
C PHE A 111 -6.06 -12.32 -13.33
N GLU A 112 -5.73 -12.83 -14.52
CA GLU A 112 -5.86 -14.25 -14.90
C GLU A 112 -7.29 -14.80 -14.74
N THR A 113 -8.30 -13.96 -14.98
CA THR A 113 -9.71 -14.32 -14.82
C THR A 113 -10.64 -13.44 -15.67
N GLU A 114 -11.77 -14.01 -16.09
CA GLU A 114 -12.90 -13.29 -16.68
C GLU A 114 -14.10 -13.21 -15.71
N LYS A 115 -13.94 -13.77 -14.50
CA LYS A 115 -15.00 -13.80 -13.48
C LYS A 115 -15.01 -12.50 -12.67
N PRO A 116 -16.15 -12.16 -12.05
CA PRO A 116 -16.21 -11.05 -11.10
C PRO A 116 -15.20 -11.22 -9.96
N ILE A 117 -14.52 -10.14 -9.63
CA ILE A 117 -13.58 -10.02 -8.52
C ILE A 117 -14.20 -9.08 -7.49
N LYS A 118 -14.24 -9.54 -6.24
CA LYS A 118 -14.72 -8.75 -5.11
C LYS A 118 -13.54 -8.14 -4.37
N PHE A 119 -13.57 -6.82 -4.25
CA PHE A 119 -12.66 -6.05 -3.43
C PHE A 119 -13.39 -5.45 -2.23
N ILE A 120 -12.68 -5.39 -1.10
CA ILE A 120 -13.08 -4.69 0.11
C ILE A 120 -12.19 -3.46 0.25
N LYS A 121 -12.79 -2.32 0.60
CA LYS A 121 -12.04 -1.11 0.89
C LYS A 121 -11.11 -1.38 2.08
N GLN A 122 -9.82 -1.07 1.95
CA GLN A 122 -8.78 -1.42 2.91
C GLN A 122 -9.13 -0.94 4.32
N ASP A 123 -9.75 0.24 4.42
CA ASP A 123 -10.22 0.80 5.69
C ASP A 123 -11.31 0.00 6.43
N TYR A 124 -11.97 -0.92 5.73
CA TYR A 124 -13.03 -1.78 6.25
C TYR A 124 -12.57 -3.21 6.54
N ILE A 125 -11.31 -3.56 6.27
CA ILE A 125 -10.76 -4.88 6.59
C ILE A 125 -10.66 -5.04 8.11
N ARG A 126 -11.19 -6.14 8.63
CA ARG A 126 -11.19 -6.51 10.05
C ARG A 126 -10.78 -7.97 10.20
N ASP A 127 -10.14 -8.28 11.32
CA ASP A 127 -9.83 -9.64 11.74
C ASP A 127 -9.91 -9.70 13.27
N ASP A 128 -11.10 -10.05 13.79
CA ASP A 128 -11.35 -10.16 15.22
C ASP A 128 -10.59 -11.34 15.85
N GLY A 129 -10.10 -12.27 15.03
CA GLY A 129 -9.27 -13.39 15.46
C GLY A 129 -7.78 -13.05 15.54
N PHE A 130 -7.36 -11.86 15.12
CA PHE A 130 -5.96 -11.46 15.10
C PHE A 130 -5.44 -11.14 16.52
N LYS A 131 -4.52 -11.96 17.04
CA LYS A 131 -3.79 -11.69 18.29
C LYS A 131 -2.36 -11.32 17.98
N PHE A 132 -2.04 -10.04 18.12
CA PHE A 132 -0.70 -9.51 17.93
C PHE A 132 0.26 -9.97 19.04
N GLU A 133 1.46 -10.41 18.67
CA GLU A 133 2.51 -10.78 19.62
C GLU A 133 3.75 -9.90 19.49
N ARG A 134 4.21 -9.70 18.25
CA ARG A 134 5.38 -8.87 17.94
C ARG A 134 5.47 -8.57 16.45
N ILE A 135 6.01 -7.42 16.09
CA ILE A 135 6.47 -7.11 14.74
C ILE A 135 7.94 -6.73 14.78
N ILE A 136 8.69 -7.19 13.78
CA ILE A 136 10.06 -6.80 13.51
C ILE A 136 10.11 -6.19 12.11
N PHE A 137 10.84 -5.08 11.98
CA PHE A 137 11.05 -4.40 10.72
C PHE A 137 12.53 -4.15 10.51
N HIS A 138 13.01 -4.54 9.32
CA HIS A 138 14.35 -4.22 8.85
C HIS A 138 14.25 -3.40 7.56
N ALA A 139 15.00 -2.32 7.50
CA ALA A 139 15.31 -1.61 6.26
C ALA A 139 16.82 -1.62 6.10
N SER A 140 17.30 -2.21 4.99
CA SER A 140 18.72 -2.21 4.66
C SER A 140 19.17 -0.85 4.13
N TYR A 141 20.49 -0.70 4.03
CA TYR A 141 21.12 0.39 3.30
C TYR A 141 20.67 0.42 1.82
N CYS A 142 20.71 1.61 1.23
CA CYS A 142 20.57 1.87 -0.21
C CYS A 142 21.63 2.88 -0.63
N PHE A 143 21.99 2.95 -1.92
CA PHE A 143 22.80 4.07 -2.42
C PHE A 143 21.96 5.36 -2.42
N GLY A 144 22.09 6.16 -1.35
CA GLY A 144 21.34 7.41 -1.16
C GLY A 144 21.23 7.79 0.32
N ASP A 145 20.13 8.42 0.70
CA ASP A 145 19.81 8.87 2.06
C ASP A 145 18.79 7.96 2.78
N CYS A 146 18.54 6.74 2.26
CA CYS A 146 17.64 5.79 2.90
C CYS A 146 18.13 5.45 4.31
N PRO A 147 17.26 5.52 5.33
CA PRO A 147 17.67 5.13 6.67
C PRO A 147 17.77 3.60 6.79
N GLU A 148 18.79 3.16 7.50
CA GLU A 148 18.89 1.78 7.98
C GLU A 148 18.13 1.67 9.30
N ILE A 149 17.20 0.71 9.38
CA ILE A 149 16.35 0.55 10.55
C ILE A 149 16.30 -0.93 10.92
N ASN A 150 16.48 -1.23 12.19
CA ASN A 150 16.12 -2.51 12.80
C ASN A 150 15.23 -2.20 13.98
N LEU A 151 13.98 -2.63 13.93
CA LEU A 151 12.92 -2.22 14.85
C LEU A 151 12.16 -3.44 15.34
N GLU A 152 11.89 -3.51 16.64
CA GLU A 152 11.00 -4.49 17.26
C GLU A 152 9.93 -3.75 18.08
N ILE A 153 8.67 -4.16 17.92
CA ILE A 153 7.55 -3.73 18.75
C ILE A 153 6.82 -4.97 19.25
N ASN A 154 6.73 -5.14 20.57
CA ASN A 154 6.10 -6.33 21.19
C ASN A 154 4.63 -6.10 21.61
N ALA A 155 3.97 -7.14 22.10
CA ALA A 155 2.55 -7.12 22.53
C ALA A 155 2.23 -6.11 23.63
N LYS A 156 3.24 -5.57 24.33
CA LYS A 156 3.09 -4.53 25.35
C LYS A 156 3.30 -3.12 24.78
N GLY A 157 3.55 -3.00 23.48
CA GLY A 157 3.90 -1.77 22.78
C GLY A 157 5.33 -1.30 23.06
N GLU A 158 6.18 -2.11 23.67
CA GLU A 158 7.58 -1.75 23.94
C GLU A 158 8.38 -1.79 22.65
N ILE A 159 9.19 -0.75 22.44
CA ILE A 159 9.96 -0.52 21.23
C ILE A 159 11.44 -0.72 21.52
N LYS A 160 12.13 -1.43 20.63
CA LYS A 160 13.60 -1.42 20.52
C LYS A 160 13.96 -1.08 19.09
N MET A 161 14.94 -0.19 18.91
CA MET A 161 15.34 0.25 17.58
C MET A 161 16.85 0.45 17.52
N ASN A 162 17.48 -0.02 16.46
CA ASN A 162 18.80 0.44 16.02
C ASN A 162 18.61 1.14 14.66
N SER A 163 19.14 2.35 14.51
CA SER A 163 18.98 3.11 13.28
C SER A 163 20.21 3.90 12.85
N VAL A 164 20.31 4.08 11.54
CA VAL A 164 21.22 5.04 10.88
C VAL A 164 20.36 5.92 9.99
N PHE A 165 20.31 7.21 10.30
CA PHE A 165 19.63 8.21 9.49
C PHE A 165 20.64 9.16 8.87
N PHE A 166 20.25 9.79 7.78
CA PHE A 166 21.08 10.72 7.01
C PHE A 166 20.34 12.06 6.87
N LYS A 167 21.09 13.18 7.01
CA LYS A 167 20.60 14.54 6.69
C LYS A 167 20.74 14.84 5.20
N THR A 168 21.77 14.26 4.58
CA THR A 168 22.06 14.23 3.15
C THR A 168 22.78 12.91 2.85
N GLU A 169 22.90 12.52 1.57
CA GLU A 169 23.62 11.28 1.17
C GLU A 169 25.03 11.14 1.78
N SER A 170 25.68 12.25 2.10
CA SER A 170 27.04 12.30 2.66
C SER A 170 27.12 12.65 4.14
N SER A 171 25.99 12.89 4.83
CA SER A 171 25.98 13.38 6.21
C SER A 171 25.01 12.59 7.07
N ARG A 172 25.54 11.94 8.13
CA ARG A 172 24.75 11.21 9.10
C ARG A 172 23.98 12.15 10.04
N ASP A 173 22.73 11.81 10.32
CA ASP A 173 21.96 12.39 11.41
C ASP A 173 22.28 11.68 12.72
N ASN A 174 23.19 12.22 13.51
CA ASN A 174 23.61 11.64 14.79
C ASN A 174 22.54 11.66 15.89
N ASP A 175 21.54 12.53 15.76
CA ASP A 175 20.48 12.67 16.76
C ASP A 175 19.46 11.55 16.60
N ARG A 176 19.14 11.21 15.35
CA ARG A 176 18.23 10.11 14.97
C ARG A 176 18.92 8.75 14.85
N SER A 177 20.26 8.74 14.86
CA SER A 177 21.06 7.52 14.77
C SER A 177 21.49 6.97 16.12
N GLY A 178 21.51 5.65 16.23
CA GLY A 178 21.95 4.91 17.42
C GLY A 178 20.97 3.83 17.83
N SER A 179 21.04 3.44 19.10
CA SER A 179 20.10 2.49 19.70
C SER A 179 19.10 3.23 20.57
N PHE A 180 17.84 2.84 20.49
CA PHE A 180 16.73 3.52 21.14
C PHE A 180 15.73 2.53 21.72
N LYS A 181 15.07 2.97 22.79
CA LYS A 181 13.93 2.29 23.41
C LYS A 181 12.76 3.24 23.55
N GLY A 182 11.56 2.70 23.60
CA GLY A 182 10.36 3.50 23.80
C GLY A 182 9.15 2.64 24.09
N LYS A 183 7.98 3.26 24.13
CA LYS A 183 6.71 2.57 24.27
C LYS A 183 5.63 3.32 23.50
N LEU A 184 4.88 2.61 22.67
CA LEU A 184 3.69 3.15 22.02
C LEU A 184 2.64 3.48 23.09
N ASP A 185 1.96 4.62 22.92
CA ASP A 185 0.72 4.85 23.64
C ASP A 185 -0.39 3.93 23.11
N LEU A 186 -1.51 3.87 23.81
CA LEU A 186 -2.62 2.98 23.45
C LEU A 186 -3.16 3.27 22.04
N GLN A 187 -3.31 4.54 21.68
CA GLN A 187 -3.90 4.92 20.39
C GLN A 187 -2.99 4.51 19.24
N THR A 188 -1.69 4.81 19.34
CA THR A 188 -0.69 4.42 18.33
C THR A 188 -0.51 2.91 18.27
N PHE A 189 -0.64 2.21 19.39
CA PHE A 189 -0.59 0.74 19.40
C PHE A 189 -1.80 0.09 18.70
N GLU A 190 -3.01 0.62 18.91
CA GLU A 190 -4.20 0.18 18.18
C GLU A 190 -4.09 0.51 16.68
N GLU A 191 -3.52 1.66 16.32
CA GLU A 191 -3.24 2.03 14.93
C GLU A 191 -2.27 1.04 14.26
N LEU A 192 -1.17 0.68 14.92
CA LEU A 192 -0.24 -0.34 14.41
C LEU A 192 -0.97 -1.66 14.14
N LYS A 193 -1.77 -2.16 15.09
CA LYS A 193 -2.53 -3.41 14.90
C LYS A 193 -3.50 -3.31 13.73
N LYS A 194 -4.19 -2.17 13.60
CA LYS A 194 -5.08 -1.89 12.48
C LYS A 194 -4.31 -1.94 11.16
N LEU A 195 -3.16 -1.27 11.05
CA LEU A 195 -2.32 -1.27 9.85
C LEU A 195 -1.81 -2.68 9.49
N ILE A 196 -1.45 -3.50 10.47
CA ILE A 196 -1.04 -4.89 10.23
C ILE A 196 -2.18 -5.70 9.60
N ILE A 197 -3.41 -5.59 10.13
CA ILE A 197 -4.58 -6.28 9.58
C ILE A 197 -4.89 -5.77 8.16
N GLN A 198 -4.93 -4.45 7.97
CA GLN A 198 -5.29 -3.80 6.72
C GLN A 198 -4.30 -4.03 5.59
N SER A 199 -3.01 -4.12 5.91
CA SER A 199 -1.96 -4.42 4.94
C SER A 199 -1.99 -5.88 4.44
N LYS A 200 -2.80 -6.73 5.10
CA LYS A 200 -2.85 -8.19 4.86
C LYS A 200 -1.47 -8.85 4.90
N VAL A 201 -0.47 -8.23 5.56
CA VAL A 201 0.93 -8.71 5.58
C VAL A 201 1.04 -10.17 6.02
N VAL A 202 0.15 -10.61 6.91
CA VAL A 202 0.10 -11.98 7.44
C VAL A 202 -0.33 -13.05 6.41
N THR A 203 -1.01 -12.64 5.33
CA THR A 203 -1.47 -13.51 4.24
C THR A 203 -0.68 -13.34 2.94
N LEU A 204 0.14 -12.29 2.81
CA LEU A 204 0.94 -12.04 1.60
C LEU A 204 2.01 -13.12 1.40
N ASN A 205 2.10 -13.70 0.20
CA ASN A 205 3.18 -14.61 -0.14
C ASN A 205 4.22 -13.88 -0.98
N LEU A 206 5.09 -13.13 -0.30
CA LEU A 206 6.15 -12.36 -0.92
C LEU A 206 7.47 -12.64 -0.20
N ASN A 207 8.37 -13.34 -0.89
CA ASN A 207 9.72 -13.63 -0.39
C ASN A 207 10.71 -13.45 -1.54
N ASP A 208 11.66 -12.53 -1.36
CA ASP A 208 12.79 -12.31 -2.26
C ASP A 208 12.41 -11.89 -3.70
N GLU A 209 11.25 -11.24 -3.88
CA GLU A 209 10.88 -10.69 -5.17
C GLU A 209 11.76 -9.47 -5.53
N MET A 210 12.35 -9.53 -6.72
CA MET A 210 13.02 -8.42 -7.42
C MET A 210 14.14 -7.72 -6.63
N LEU A 211 15.09 -8.49 -6.10
CA LEU A 211 16.37 -7.99 -5.58
C LEU A 211 17.31 -7.62 -6.75
N CYS A 212 17.08 -6.48 -7.40
CA CYS A 212 17.67 -6.20 -8.72
C CYS A 212 18.73 -5.09 -8.77
N CYS A 213 18.80 -4.27 -7.73
CA CYS A 213 19.25 -2.88 -7.85
C CYS A 213 19.64 -2.31 -6.47
N ASP A 214 20.18 -1.09 -6.40
CA ASP A 214 20.75 -0.53 -5.16
C ASP A 214 19.70 0.05 -4.17
N GLY A 215 18.48 -0.50 -4.19
CA GLY A 215 17.38 -0.07 -3.33
C GLY A 215 17.41 -0.75 -1.95
N ALA A 216 16.83 -0.08 -0.94
CA ALA A 216 16.70 -0.63 0.40
C ALA A 216 15.77 -1.86 0.40
N VAL A 217 16.29 -3.01 0.84
CA VAL A 217 15.54 -4.22 1.12
C VAL A 217 14.80 -4.06 2.43
N LYS A 218 13.50 -4.32 2.39
CA LYS A 218 12.59 -4.22 3.52
C LYS A 218 12.17 -5.62 3.94
N THR A 219 12.32 -5.92 5.22
CA THR A 219 11.88 -7.17 5.83
C THR A 219 10.86 -6.86 6.92
N ILE A 220 9.69 -7.49 6.87
CA ILE A 220 8.68 -7.42 7.91
C ILE A 220 8.46 -8.84 8.45
N ILE A 221 8.58 -9.00 9.76
CA ILE A 221 8.34 -10.26 10.47
C ILE A 221 7.22 -10.03 11.47
N VAL A 222 6.09 -10.71 11.29
CA VAL A 222 4.93 -10.60 12.20
C VAL A 222 4.73 -11.90 12.94
N TYR A 223 4.72 -11.83 14.26
CA TYR A 223 4.31 -12.90 15.16
C TYR A 223 2.88 -12.64 15.62
N PHE A 224 1.99 -13.59 15.37
CA PHE A 224 0.56 -13.47 15.64
C PHE A 224 -0.07 -14.85 15.79
N ASN A 225 -1.02 -15.02 16.71
CA ASN A 225 -1.76 -16.29 16.89
C ASN A 225 -0.85 -17.55 16.98
N GLY A 226 0.34 -17.43 17.58
CA GLY A 226 1.37 -18.48 17.65
C GLY A 226 2.06 -18.79 16.32
N LYS A 227 1.89 -17.95 15.30
CA LYS A 227 2.46 -18.09 13.95
C LYS A 227 3.47 -17.00 13.67
N ARG A 228 4.41 -17.28 12.77
CA ARG A 228 5.37 -16.32 12.22
C ARG A 228 5.07 -16.13 10.73
N LYS A 229 4.91 -14.87 10.30
CA LYS A 229 4.93 -14.49 8.89
C LYS A 229 6.17 -13.67 8.61
N PHE A 230 6.77 -13.91 7.46
CA PHE A 230 7.95 -13.24 6.96
C PHE A 230 7.63 -12.70 5.57
N VAL A 231 7.99 -11.44 5.32
CA VAL A 231 7.85 -10.75 4.05
C VAL A 231 9.16 -10.01 3.79
N ARG A 232 9.78 -10.23 2.64
CA ARG A 232 11.04 -9.56 2.26
C ARG A 232 11.03 -9.15 0.79
N ALA A 233 11.15 -7.84 0.53
CA ALA A 233 11.26 -7.28 -0.81
C ALA A 233 12.05 -5.97 -0.82
N MET A 234 12.64 -5.65 -1.97
CA MET A 234 13.16 -4.32 -2.26
C MET A 234 12.02 -3.35 -2.62
N PHE A 235 11.16 -3.78 -3.55
CA PHE A 235 9.96 -3.08 -3.98
C PHE A 235 8.73 -3.76 -3.37
N THR A 236 8.17 -3.14 -2.36
CA THR A 236 7.03 -3.69 -1.62
C THR A 236 5.73 -3.34 -2.34
N PRO A 237 4.74 -4.26 -2.38
CA PRO A 237 3.45 -3.99 -2.98
C PRO A 237 2.74 -2.85 -2.25
N ALA A 238 1.95 -2.08 -3.00
CA ALA A 238 1.29 -0.87 -2.49
C ALA A 238 0.38 -1.14 -1.28
N ILE A 239 -0.20 -2.34 -1.17
CA ILE A 239 -0.99 -2.77 0.00
C ILE A 239 -0.23 -2.66 1.34
N LEU A 240 1.10 -2.73 1.32
CA LEU A 240 1.96 -2.59 2.51
C LEU A 240 2.33 -1.14 2.84
N GLY A 241 2.01 -0.18 1.96
CA GLY A 241 2.54 1.18 2.00
C GLY A 241 2.35 1.89 3.33
N GLU A 242 1.13 1.90 3.87
CA GLU A 242 0.81 2.58 5.13
C GLU A 242 1.52 1.93 6.34
N LEU A 243 1.58 0.59 6.40
CA LEU A 243 2.31 -0.12 7.46
C LEU A 243 3.81 0.21 7.41
N ILE A 244 4.41 0.18 6.22
CA ILE A 244 5.84 0.50 6.03
C ILE A 244 6.11 1.96 6.40
N SER A 245 5.26 2.89 5.96
CA SER A 245 5.36 4.31 6.29
C SER A 245 5.33 4.55 7.80
N PHE A 246 4.40 3.90 8.51
CA PHE A 246 4.32 3.95 9.96
C PHE A 246 5.62 3.45 10.62
N LEU A 247 6.14 2.30 10.19
CA LEU A 247 7.35 1.70 10.75
C LEU A 247 8.61 2.55 10.50
N TYR A 248 8.74 3.17 9.33
CA TYR A 248 9.83 4.10 9.02
C TYR A 248 9.80 5.36 9.88
N ARG A 249 8.61 5.81 10.26
CA ARG A 249 8.38 7.08 10.96
C ARG A 249 8.25 6.93 12.48
N ILE A 250 8.51 5.74 13.02
CA ILE A 250 8.26 5.44 14.44
C ILE A 250 8.98 6.42 15.39
N ASP A 251 10.16 6.92 15.00
CA ASP A 251 10.96 7.89 15.75
C ASP A 251 10.36 9.31 15.75
N THR A 252 9.44 9.59 14.83
CA THR A 252 8.67 10.85 14.75
C THR A 252 7.29 10.73 15.40
N VAL A 253 6.76 9.50 15.51
CA VAL A 253 5.45 9.23 16.11
C VAL A 253 5.54 9.04 17.62
N VAL A 254 6.65 8.47 18.11
CA VAL A 254 6.85 8.21 19.54
C VAL A 254 8.15 8.84 20.01
N LYS A 255 8.12 9.42 21.22
CA LYS A 255 9.34 9.86 21.88
C LYS A 255 10.20 8.65 22.27
N LEU A 256 11.30 8.48 21.56
CA LEU A 256 12.28 7.44 21.84
C LEU A 256 13.42 7.97 22.74
N GLU A 257 13.89 7.12 23.63
CA GLU A 257 15.04 7.38 24.50
C GLU A 257 16.27 6.64 23.98
N LYS A 258 17.39 7.36 23.87
CA LYS A 258 18.67 6.76 23.48
C LYS A 258 19.13 5.73 24.51
N SER A 259 19.63 4.61 24.02
CA SER A 259 20.14 3.48 24.81
C SER A 259 21.62 3.30 24.53
N SER A 260 22.39 2.95 25.55
CA SER A 260 23.78 2.52 25.39
C SER A 260 23.90 1.06 24.91
N VAL A 261 22.80 0.30 24.95
CA VAL A 261 22.76 -1.11 24.55
C VAL A 261 22.37 -1.19 23.08
N VAL A 262 23.22 -1.87 22.29
CA VAL A 262 22.90 -2.27 20.92
C VAL A 262 22.01 -3.51 20.95
N PHE A 263 20.81 -3.39 20.41
CA PHE A 263 19.84 -4.49 20.40
C PHE A 263 20.15 -5.51 19.29
N ARG A 264 19.76 -6.77 19.51
CA ARG A 264 19.74 -7.81 18.49
C ARG A 264 18.29 -8.14 18.17
N PHE A 265 18.04 -8.42 16.90
CA PHE A 265 16.71 -8.68 16.35
C PHE A 265 16.76 -10.03 15.64
N ASP A 266 15.60 -10.68 15.50
CA ASP A 266 15.53 -11.88 14.67
C ASP A 266 15.63 -11.47 13.19
N GLU A 267 16.22 -12.34 12.38
CA GLU A 267 16.34 -12.19 10.93
C GLU A 267 15.31 -13.06 10.17
#